data_AF-A0A0R2LPN7-F1
#
_entry.id   AF-A0A0R2LPN7-F1
#
_cell.length_a   1.000
_cell.length_b   1.000
_cell.length_c   1.000
_cell.angle_alpha   90.00
_cell.angle_beta   90.00
_cell.angle_gamma   90.00
#
_symmetry.space_group_name_H-M   'P 1'
#
loop_
_entity.id
_entity.type
_entity.pdbx_description
1 polymer ?
#
loop_
_entity_poly.entity_id
_entity_poly.type
_entity_poly.pdbx_seq_one_letter_code
_entity_poly.pdbx_strand_id
1 'polypeptide(L)'
;MKRLMVKLGLTAMALGTLGGLVSPSVTASAKAKPTITNTDLKRYYKSSKSKTAFYFKTYKSGKKTGTLLILGDFGSSANVKYGVPSSIKLSKNRQTLTTKYRLIQFKTADNKTTTALSKKTYTFKLTKTSSTHFTTKIAGSNASRRLATSGKKYTYTKTKTSPGAKYAKKYVRPVLYQQYKKAFASLAKDQQKKFANQYADMGVR
;
A
#
# COMPACT_ATOMS: atom_id res chain seq x y z
N MET A 1 47.83 36.50 4.05
CA MET A 1 46.63 36.85 3.25
C MET A 1 47.08 37.13 1.82
N LYS A 2 46.83 36.21 0.88
CA LYS A 2 47.29 36.32 -0.52
C LYS A 2 46.17 36.86 -1.40
N ARG A 3 46.44 37.96 -2.11
CA ARG A 3 45.61 38.56 -3.17
C ARG A 3 45.64 37.66 -4.41
N LEU A 4 44.54 37.55 -5.17
CA LEU A 4 44.52 37.16 -6.59
C LEU A 4 43.19 37.62 -7.21
N MET A 5 43.16 38.82 -7.80
CA MET A 5 43.27 39.08 -9.24
C MET A 5 42.03 38.70 -10.06
N VAL A 6 41.22 39.72 -10.30
CA VAL A 6 40.27 39.85 -11.41
C VAL A 6 41.06 39.75 -12.72
N LYS A 7 40.71 38.80 -13.57
CA LYS A 7 41.07 38.85 -15.00
C LYS A 7 39.80 39.13 -15.80
N LEU A 8 39.69 40.39 -16.21
CA LEU A 8 38.93 40.82 -17.36
C LEU A 8 39.46 40.08 -18.60
N GLY A 9 38.54 39.53 -19.38
CA GLY A 9 38.77 39.08 -20.74
C GLY A 9 37.57 39.50 -21.58
N LEU A 10 37.45 40.81 -21.83
CA LEU A 10 36.67 41.33 -22.94
C LEU A 10 37.52 41.20 -24.20
N THR A 11 37.09 40.38 -25.15
CA THR A 11 37.49 40.53 -26.55
C THR A 11 36.23 40.54 -27.40
N ALA A 12 36.15 41.58 -28.23
CA ALA A 12 34.97 42.06 -28.90
C ALA A 12 34.77 41.42 -30.28
N MET A 13 33.48 41.26 -30.61
CA MET A 13 32.84 41.46 -31.93
C MET A 13 33.29 40.62 -33.13
N ALA A 14 32.38 39.75 -33.58
CA ALA A 14 32.05 39.64 -35.00
C ALA A 14 30.52 39.50 -35.15
N LEU A 15 29.92 40.45 -35.87
CA LEU A 15 28.52 40.51 -36.27
C LEU A 15 28.23 39.41 -37.31
N GLY A 16 27.14 38.67 -37.13
CA GLY A 16 26.69 37.65 -38.07
C GLY A 16 25.27 37.17 -37.76
N THR A 17 24.29 37.92 -38.25
CA THR A 17 22.97 37.49 -38.73
C THR A 17 22.21 36.38 -37.98
N LEU A 18 21.17 36.79 -37.25
CA LEU A 18 19.81 36.24 -37.19
C LEU A 18 19.62 34.70 -37.17
N GLY A 19 19.06 34.21 -36.05
CA GLY A 19 18.12 33.10 -36.09
C GLY A 19 18.63 31.74 -35.63
N GLY A 20 18.97 31.62 -34.36
CA GLY A 20 19.24 30.31 -33.75
C GLY A 20 19.35 30.43 -32.24
N LEU A 21 18.22 30.39 -31.54
CA LEU A 21 18.19 30.19 -30.09
C LEU A 21 18.78 28.81 -29.79
N VAL A 22 20.10 28.72 -29.63
CA VAL A 22 20.74 27.65 -28.88
C VAL A 22 20.38 27.84 -27.42
N SER A 23 19.17 27.41 -27.07
CA SER A 23 18.80 27.20 -25.68
C SER A 23 19.82 26.24 -25.06
N PRO A 24 20.48 26.59 -23.95
CA PRO A 24 21.35 25.66 -23.25
C PRO A 24 20.48 24.47 -22.82
N SER A 25 20.66 23.33 -23.49
CA SER A 25 20.08 22.08 -23.07
C SER A 25 20.78 21.68 -21.78
N VAL A 26 20.25 22.16 -20.65
CA VAL A 26 20.53 21.58 -19.35
C VAL A 26 20.12 20.12 -19.44
N THR A 27 21.09 19.23 -19.59
CA THR A 27 20.87 17.79 -19.51
C THR A 27 20.29 17.55 -18.13
N ALA A 28 18.97 17.38 -18.07
CA ALA A 28 18.25 17.10 -16.84
C ALA A 28 18.92 15.88 -16.21
N SER A 29 19.67 16.10 -15.12
CA SER A 29 20.34 15.04 -14.37
C SER A 29 19.33 13.91 -14.17
N ALA A 30 19.62 12.75 -14.75
CA ALA A 30 18.70 11.62 -14.78
C ALA A 30 18.29 11.30 -13.35
N LYS A 31 17.05 11.67 -12.99
CA LYS A 31 16.56 11.64 -11.62
C LYS A 31 16.75 10.23 -11.08
N ALA A 32 17.61 10.09 -10.06
CA ALA A 32 17.96 8.79 -9.50
C ALA A 32 16.69 7.98 -9.18
N LYS A 33 16.67 6.70 -9.60
CA LYS A 33 15.50 5.85 -9.39
C LYS A 33 15.22 5.73 -7.89
N PRO A 34 13.94 5.85 -7.46
CA PRO A 34 13.62 5.85 -6.05
C PRO A 34 13.91 4.48 -5.41
N THR A 35 14.59 4.49 -4.27
CA THR A 35 15.02 3.28 -3.55
C THR A 35 14.20 3.05 -2.27
N ILE A 36 13.97 1.78 -1.92
CA ILE A 36 13.25 1.39 -0.70
C ILE A 36 14.19 1.49 0.50
N THR A 37 13.72 2.16 1.55
CA THR A 37 14.45 2.34 2.82
C THR A 37 13.80 1.55 3.95
N ASN A 38 14.51 1.39 5.07
CA ASN A 38 13.96 0.75 6.26
C ASN A 38 12.74 1.49 6.82
N THR A 39 12.69 2.82 6.66
CA THR A 39 11.52 3.62 7.02
C THR A 39 10.30 3.25 6.20
N ASP A 40 10.46 2.88 4.93
CA ASP A 40 9.33 2.44 4.10
C ASP A 40 8.70 1.16 4.66
N LEU A 41 9.49 0.24 5.21
CA LEU A 41 8.97 -1.01 5.80
C LEU A 41 8.15 -0.80 7.08
N LYS A 42 8.24 0.38 7.70
CA LYS A 42 7.48 0.78 8.91
C LYS A 42 6.25 1.63 8.59
N ARG A 43 5.71 1.55 7.38
CA ARG A 43 4.58 2.37 6.91
C ARG A 43 3.42 1.52 6.42
N TYR A 44 2.26 2.14 6.39
CA TYR A 44 1.09 1.59 5.73
C TYR A 44 1.09 2.00 4.27
N TYR A 45 0.62 1.09 3.42
CA TYR A 45 0.46 1.28 2.00
C TYR A 45 -1.03 1.20 1.70
N LYS A 46 -1.62 2.29 1.21
CA LYS A 46 -3.07 2.35 0.93
C LYS A 46 -3.37 2.62 -0.53
N SER A 47 -4.41 1.99 -1.05
CA SER A 47 -4.93 2.22 -2.40
C SER A 47 -6.46 2.35 -2.33
N SER A 48 -6.98 3.54 -2.65
CA SER A 48 -8.42 3.77 -2.76
C SER A 48 -9.01 3.02 -3.96
N LYS A 49 -8.27 2.93 -5.06
CA LYS A 49 -8.72 2.26 -6.30
C LYS A 49 -8.95 0.76 -6.12
N SER A 50 -8.10 0.10 -5.34
CA SER A 50 -8.30 -1.31 -4.97
C SER A 50 -9.06 -1.49 -3.65
N LYS A 51 -9.40 -0.40 -2.95
CA LYS A 51 -10.01 -0.41 -1.61
C LYS A 51 -9.24 -1.33 -0.64
N THR A 52 -7.91 -1.28 -0.68
CA THR A 52 -7.03 -2.14 0.14
C THR A 52 -5.96 -1.32 0.83
N ALA A 53 -5.48 -1.84 1.95
CA ALA A 53 -4.29 -1.35 2.62
C ALA A 53 -3.48 -2.50 3.20
N PHE A 54 -2.15 -2.36 3.25
CA PHE A 54 -1.30 -3.35 3.91
C PHE A 54 -0.14 -2.70 4.66
N TYR A 55 0.43 -3.44 5.60
CA TYR A 55 1.64 -3.05 6.31
C TYR A 55 2.41 -4.27 6.82
N PHE A 56 3.69 -4.07 7.12
CA PHE A 56 4.52 -5.05 7.81
C PHE A 56 4.55 -4.71 9.30
N LYS A 57 4.14 -5.64 10.17
CA LYS A 57 4.24 -5.54 11.62
C LYS A 57 5.37 -6.41 12.12
N THR A 58 6.36 -5.83 12.77
CA THR A 58 7.33 -6.61 13.54
C THR A 58 6.72 -6.98 14.89
N TYR A 59 6.92 -8.22 15.33
CA TYR A 59 6.49 -8.70 16.64
C TYR A 59 7.63 -9.44 17.32
N LYS A 60 7.65 -9.40 18.66
CA LYS A 60 8.57 -10.21 19.48
C LYS A 60 7.79 -11.33 20.15
N SER A 61 8.35 -12.52 20.15
CA SER A 61 7.82 -13.71 20.84
C SER A 61 8.98 -14.32 21.61
N GLY A 62 9.03 -14.07 22.92
CA GLY A 62 10.21 -14.34 23.73
C GLY A 62 11.45 -13.64 23.17
N LYS A 63 12.52 -14.39 22.93
CA LYS A 63 13.78 -13.88 22.36
C LYS A 63 13.77 -13.74 20.83
N LYS A 64 12.70 -14.19 20.15
CA LYS A 64 12.62 -14.19 18.68
C LYS A 64 11.85 -12.99 18.16
N THR A 65 12.33 -12.40 17.07
CA THR A 65 11.63 -11.34 16.34
C THR A 65 11.05 -11.93 15.05
N GLY A 66 9.76 -11.71 14.82
CA GLY A 66 9.07 -12.10 13.59
C GLY A 66 8.47 -10.89 12.87
N THR A 67 8.04 -11.10 11.63
CA THR A 67 7.30 -10.10 10.84
C THR A 67 5.96 -10.69 10.41
N LEU A 68 4.90 -9.90 10.46
CA LEU A 68 3.59 -10.19 9.90
C LEU A 68 3.31 -9.22 8.76
N LEU A 69 2.79 -9.73 7.66
CA LEU A 69 2.18 -8.96 6.60
C LEU A 69 0.67 -8.91 6.86
N ILE A 70 0.12 -7.72 7.05
CA ILE A 70 -1.31 -7.56 7.31
C ILE A 70 -1.92 -6.84 6.13
N LEU A 71 -2.90 -7.46 5.46
CA LEU A 71 -3.65 -6.90 4.35
C LEU A 71 -5.10 -6.73 4.76
N GLY A 72 -5.57 -5.49 4.82
CA GLY A 72 -6.99 -5.15 4.88
C GLY A 72 -7.57 -4.97 3.48
N ASP A 73 -8.63 -5.71 3.19
CA ASP A 73 -9.49 -5.54 2.03
C ASP A 73 -10.84 -4.96 2.47
N PHE A 74 -11.23 -3.86 1.84
CA PHE A 74 -12.43 -3.09 2.14
C PHE A 74 -13.36 -3.04 0.92
N GLY A 75 -13.18 -3.95 -0.05
CA GLY A 75 -13.81 -3.91 -1.37
C GLY A 75 -15.29 -4.25 -1.39
N SER A 76 -15.67 -5.35 -0.75
CA SER A 76 -17.04 -5.91 -0.75
C SER A 76 -17.46 -6.25 0.68
N SER A 77 -16.59 -6.88 1.45
CA SER A 77 -16.71 -7.07 2.90
C SER A 77 -15.35 -6.78 3.52
N ALA A 78 -15.33 -6.23 4.74
CA ALA A 78 -14.08 -6.06 5.47
C ALA A 78 -13.46 -7.45 5.68
N ASN A 79 -12.26 -7.64 5.16
CA ASN A 79 -11.49 -8.84 5.41
C ASN A 79 -10.05 -8.45 5.73
N VAL A 80 -9.50 -9.03 6.79
CA VAL A 80 -8.10 -8.89 7.14
C VAL A 80 -7.40 -10.23 6.97
N LYS A 81 -6.34 -10.23 6.15
CA LYS A 81 -5.47 -11.37 5.97
C LYS A 81 -4.14 -11.15 6.65
N TYR A 82 -3.72 -12.16 7.39
CA TYR A 82 -2.44 -12.19 8.05
C TYR A 82 -1.52 -13.14 7.29
N GLY A 83 -0.37 -12.67 6.89
CA GLY A 83 0.67 -13.43 6.23
C GLY A 83 1.93 -13.47 7.10
N VAL A 84 2.60 -14.62 7.15
CA VAL A 84 3.93 -14.76 7.72
C VAL A 84 4.93 -14.79 6.58
N PRO A 85 5.76 -13.73 6.41
CA PRO A 85 6.83 -13.73 5.43
C PRO A 85 7.89 -14.78 5.77
N SER A 86 8.26 -15.58 4.78
CA SER A 86 9.40 -16.50 4.85
C SER A 86 10.65 -15.93 4.18
N SER A 87 10.50 -14.92 3.33
CA SER A 87 11.62 -14.25 2.68
C SER A 87 11.23 -12.82 2.29
N ILE A 88 12.13 -11.87 2.52
CA ILE A 88 12.01 -10.47 2.11
C ILE A 88 13.34 -10.08 1.46
N LYS A 89 13.33 -9.82 0.15
CA LYS A 89 14.54 -9.52 -0.64
C LYS A 89 14.39 -8.21 -1.40
N LEU A 90 15.38 -7.34 -1.31
CA LEU A 90 15.49 -6.16 -2.16
C LEU A 90 16.18 -6.52 -3.49
N SER A 91 15.76 -5.89 -4.58
CA SER A 91 16.50 -5.92 -5.84
C SER A 91 17.88 -5.25 -5.68
N LYS A 92 18.82 -5.52 -6.60
CA LYS A 92 20.17 -4.92 -6.59
C LYS A 92 20.12 -3.38 -6.46
N ASN A 93 19.24 -2.74 -7.21
CA ASN A 93 19.01 -1.29 -7.17
C ASN A 93 18.07 -0.82 -6.04
N ARG A 94 17.64 -1.73 -5.16
CA ARG A 94 16.73 -1.50 -4.03
C ARG A 94 15.38 -0.89 -4.38
N GLN A 95 14.99 -0.84 -5.65
CA GLN A 95 13.72 -0.26 -6.09
C GLN A 95 12.53 -1.20 -5.84
N THR A 96 12.76 -2.52 -5.80
CA THR A 96 11.71 -3.53 -5.63
C THR A 96 11.99 -4.42 -4.43
N LEU A 97 10.99 -4.57 -3.57
CA LEU A 97 10.95 -5.53 -2.48
C LEU A 97 10.14 -6.75 -2.93
N THR A 98 10.75 -7.93 -2.92
CA THR A 98 10.06 -9.21 -3.18
C THR A 98 9.84 -9.92 -1.85
N THR A 99 8.59 -10.27 -1.56
CA THR A 99 8.21 -10.95 -0.32
C THR A 99 7.53 -12.28 -0.62
N LYS A 100 8.09 -13.37 -0.09
CA LYS A 100 7.44 -14.68 -0.02
C LYS A 100 6.75 -14.81 1.33
N TYR A 101 5.50 -15.28 1.36
CA TYR A 101 4.72 -15.40 2.59
C TYR A 101 3.69 -16.53 2.53
N ARG A 102 3.31 -17.06 3.70
CA ARG A 102 2.20 -18.01 3.86
C ARG A 102 1.07 -17.34 4.62
N LEU A 103 -0.17 -17.64 4.32
CA LEU A 103 -1.31 -17.06 5.03
C LEU A 103 -1.56 -17.81 6.34
N ILE A 104 -1.94 -17.08 7.38
CA ILE A 104 -2.49 -17.65 8.59
C ILE A 104 -3.95 -18.03 8.30
N GLN A 105 -4.32 -19.26 8.65
CA GLN A 105 -5.66 -19.79 8.59
C GLN A 105 -6.17 -19.97 10.01
N PHE A 106 -7.32 -19.38 10.29
CA PHE A 106 -8.05 -19.59 11.52
C PHE A 106 -9.15 -20.61 11.23
N LYS A 107 -9.18 -21.70 11.99
CA LYS A 107 -10.25 -22.69 11.92
C LYS A 107 -10.90 -22.77 13.28
N THR A 108 -12.20 -22.55 13.32
CA THR A 108 -13.00 -22.70 14.54
C THR A 108 -13.82 -23.98 14.42
N ALA A 109 -13.59 -24.90 15.34
CA ALA A 109 -14.36 -26.13 15.52
C ALA A 109 -14.55 -26.34 17.02
N ASP A 110 -15.73 -26.79 17.45
CA ASP A 110 -16.05 -27.10 18.84
C ASP A 110 -15.69 -25.96 19.83
N ASN A 111 -16.06 -24.72 19.48
CA ASN A 111 -15.72 -23.50 20.22
C ASN A 111 -14.22 -23.25 20.45
N LYS A 112 -13.33 -23.98 19.76
CA LYS A 112 -11.88 -23.79 19.80
C LYS A 112 -11.39 -23.21 18.47
N THR A 113 -10.65 -22.11 18.55
CA THR A 113 -10.00 -21.52 17.36
C THR A 113 -8.56 -22.00 17.28
N THR A 114 -8.27 -22.81 16.27
CA THR A 114 -6.90 -23.22 15.94
C THR A 114 -6.33 -22.32 14.86
N THR A 115 -5.02 -22.12 14.92
CA THR A 115 -4.29 -21.27 13.98
C THR A 115 -3.22 -22.09 13.28
N ALA A 116 -3.25 -22.12 11.94
CA ALA A 116 -2.29 -22.86 11.13
C ALA A 116 -1.77 -22.01 9.96
N LEU A 117 -0.56 -22.30 9.47
CA LEU A 117 -0.05 -21.69 8.24
C LEU A 117 -0.50 -22.46 7.01
N SER A 118 -1.09 -21.77 6.03
CA SER A 118 -1.48 -22.35 4.74
C SER A 118 -0.30 -23.07 4.09
N LYS A 119 -0.50 -24.26 3.50
CA LYS A 119 0.57 -25.00 2.78
C LYS A 119 1.14 -24.18 1.61
N LYS A 120 0.30 -23.37 0.96
CA LYS A 120 0.67 -22.55 -0.19
C LYS A 120 1.55 -21.37 0.21
N THR A 121 2.68 -21.21 -0.50
CA THR A 121 3.52 -20.02 -0.44
C THR A 121 3.12 -19.05 -1.54
N TYR A 122 2.86 -17.81 -1.15
CA TYR A 122 2.55 -16.70 -2.04
C TYR A 122 3.78 -15.80 -2.20
N THR A 123 3.85 -15.08 -3.32
CA THR A 123 4.89 -14.08 -3.56
C THR A 123 4.25 -12.80 -4.07
N PHE A 124 4.72 -11.65 -3.59
CA PHE A 124 4.39 -10.36 -4.19
C PHE A 124 5.62 -9.47 -4.33
N LYS A 125 5.52 -8.48 -5.22
CA LYS A 125 6.52 -7.45 -5.44
C LYS A 125 5.94 -6.09 -5.07
N LEU A 126 6.70 -5.30 -4.33
CA LEU A 126 6.42 -3.90 -4.02
C LEU A 126 7.50 -3.05 -4.67
N THR A 127 7.14 -2.29 -5.69
CA THR A 127 8.08 -1.47 -6.47
C THR A 127 7.87 0.00 -6.15
N LYS A 128 8.89 0.69 -5.68
CA LYS A 128 8.83 2.13 -5.41
C LYS A 128 8.87 2.92 -6.70
N THR A 129 7.89 3.80 -6.89
CA THR A 129 7.77 4.66 -8.08
C THR A 129 8.02 6.13 -7.76
N SER A 130 7.87 6.54 -6.49
CA SER A 130 8.28 7.87 -5.99
C SER A 130 8.60 7.80 -4.48
N SER A 131 8.84 8.95 -3.84
CA SER A 131 9.04 9.04 -2.39
C SER A 131 7.86 8.51 -1.57
N THR A 132 6.64 8.63 -2.10
CA THR A 132 5.37 8.29 -1.44
C THR A 132 4.56 7.23 -2.18
N HIS A 133 4.89 6.92 -3.44
CA HIS A 133 4.13 5.98 -4.26
C HIS A 133 4.89 4.69 -4.54
N PHE A 134 4.11 3.60 -4.50
CA PHE A 134 4.57 2.24 -4.71
C PHE A 134 3.56 1.51 -5.57
N THR A 135 3.98 0.47 -6.28
CA THR A 135 3.09 -0.39 -7.03
C THR A 135 3.20 -1.82 -6.57
N THR A 136 2.06 -2.51 -6.52
CA THR A 136 1.99 -3.94 -6.31
C THR A 136 0.73 -4.50 -6.98
N LYS A 137 0.62 -5.82 -7.09
CA LYS A 137 -0.53 -6.48 -7.71
C LYS A 137 -1.40 -7.18 -6.68
N ILE A 138 -2.70 -7.18 -6.95
CA ILE A 138 -3.70 -7.95 -6.20
C ILE A 138 -4.30 -8.99 -7.13
N ALA A 139 -4.35 -10.24 -6.66
CA ALA A 139 -4.99 -11.36 -7.34
C ALA A 139 -6.15 -11.92 -6.50
N GLY A 140 -7.10 -12.61 -7.15
CA GLY A 140 -8.32 -13.14 -6.53
C GLY A 140 -9.50 -12.17 -6.60
N SER A 141 -10.66 -12.64 -6.14
CA SER A 141 -11.94 -11.92 -6.08
C SER A 141 -12.50 -11.92 -4.66
N ASN A 142 -13.27 -10.88 -4.30
CA ASN A 142 -13.93 -10.74 -2.99
C ASN A 142 -12.98 -11.10 -1.81
N ALA A 143 -13.42 -11.99 -0.92
CA ALA A 143 -12.65 -12.43 0.25
C ALA A 143 -11.36 -13.20 -0.09
N SER A 144 -11.13 -13.62 -1.35
CA SER A 144 -9.90 -14.33 -1.76
C SER A 144 -8.77 -13.40 -2.24
N ARG A 145 -9.03 -12.08 -2.33
CA ARG A 145 -8.06 -11.07 -2.76
C ARG A 145 -6.80 -11.04 -1.90
N ARG A 146 -5.63 -11.00 -2.53
CA ARG A 146 -4.32 -11.05 -1.85
C ARG A 146 -3.23 -10.36 -2.66
N LEU A 147 -2.14 -9.98 -2.00
CA LEU A 147 -0.93 -9.48 -2.65
C LEU A 147 -0.26 -10.59 -3.47
N ALA A 148 0.06 -10.31 -4.73
CA ALA A 148 0.59 -11.32 -5.66
C ALA A 148 1.56 -10.72 -6.68
N THR A 149 2.20 -11.59 -7.48
CA THR A 149 2.95 -11.22 -8.69
C THR A 149 2.08 -11.23 -9.96
N SER A 150 0.91 -11.85 -9.89
CA SER A 150 -0.13 -11.86 -10.92
C SER A 150 -1.33 -10.98 -10.54
N GLY A 151 -2.31 -10.85 -11.43
CA GLY A 151 -3.49 -10.01 -11.23
C GLY A 151 -3.27 -8.54 -11.53
N LYS A 152 -4.20 -7.70 -11.05
CA LYS A 152 -4.26 -6.28 -11.42
C LYS A 152 -3.27 -5.46 -10.59
N LYS A 153 -2.51 -4.60 -11.27
CA LYS A 153 -1.54 -3.68 -10.67
C LYS A 153 -2.26 -2.44 -10.11
N TYR A 154 -1.87 -2.00 -8.93
CA TYR A 154 -2.38 -0.79 -8.29
C TYR A 154 -1.25 0.03 -7.71
N THR A 155 -1.47 1.34 -7.66
CA THR A 155 -0.60 2.29 -6.97
C THR A 155 -1.06 2.46 -5.53
N TYR A 156 -0.13 2.32 -4.61
CA TYR A 156 -0.30 2.50 -3.18
C TYR A 156 0.44 3.74 -2.73
N THR A 157 -0.22 4.52 -1.88
CA THR A 157 0.37 5.68 -1.22
C THR A 157 0.83 5.28 0.17
N LYS A 158 2.07 5.63 0.51
CA LYS A 158 2.67 5.45 1.83
C LYS A 158 2.08 6.44 2.83
N THR A 159 1.70 5.97 4.00
CA THR A 159 1.21 6.80 5.11
C THR A 159 1.74 6.32 6.46
N LYS A 160 1.86 7.25 7.41
CA LYS A 160 2.29 6.94 8.78
C LYS A 160 1.16 6.32 9.61
N THR A 161 -0.07 6.80 9.43
CA THR A 161 -1.24 6.40 10.19
C THR A 161 -2.00 5.28 9.48
N SER A 162 -2.61 4.38 10.26
CA SER A 162 -3.43 3.30 9.72
C SER A 162 -4.63 3.88 8.96
N PRO A 163 -4.85 3.49 7.68
CA PRO A 163 -6.04 3.88 6.94
C PRO A 163 -7.27 3.04 7.29
N GLY A 164 -7.14 2.03 8.16
CA GLY A 164 -8.14 0.99 8.40
C GLY A 164 -9.53 1.55 8.75
N ALA A 165 -9.63 2.31 9.83
CA ALA A 165 -10.90 2.92 10.27
C ALA A 165 -11.52 3.82 9.19
N LYS A 166 -10.70 4.66 8.53
CA LYS A 166 -11.18 5.52 7.43
C LYS A 166 -11.72 4.71 6.26
N TYR A 167 -11.06 3.61 5.91
CA TYR A 167 -11.48 2.75 4.79
C TYR A 167 -12.68 1.89 5.15
N ALA A 168 -12.77 1.40 6.39
CA ALA A 168 -13.95 0.70 6.89
C ALA A 168 -15.20 1.61 6.82
N LYS A 169 -15.12 2.82 7.37
CA LYS A 169 -16.21 3.80 7.29
C LYS A 169 -16.58 4.17 5.85
N LYS A 170 -15.59 4.38 4.98
CA LYS A 170 -15.83 4.83 3.60
C LYS A 170 -16.35 3.73 2.68
N TYR A 171 -15.86 2.50 2.78
CA TYR A 171 -16.11 1.45 1.80
C TYR A 171 -16.91 0.26 2.34
N VAL A 172 -16.81 -0.04 3.63
CA VAL A 172 -17.48 -1.21 4.24
C VAL A 172 -18.84 -0.84 4.80
N ARG A 173 -18.94 0.30 5.51
CA ARG A 173 -20.19 0.77 6.12
C ARG A 173 -21.36 0.81 5.12
N PRO A 174 -21.22 1.33 3.88
CA PRO A 174 -22.33 1.34 2.94
C PRO A 174 -22.78 -0.06 2.54
N VAL A 175 -21.86 -1.02 2.45
CA VAL A 175 -22.20 -2.42 2.13
C VAL A 175 -22.92 -3.08 3.30
N LEU A 176 -22.41 -2.91 4.53
CA LEU A 176 -23.07 -3.42 5.74
C LEU A 176 -24.47 -2.82 5.88
N TYR A 177 -24.63 -1.52 5.65
CA TYR A 177 -25.93 -0.87 5.69
C TYR A 177 -26.93 -1.53 4.71
N GLN A 178 -26.51 -1.80 3.47
CA GLN A 178 -27.39 -2.48 2.51
C GLN A 178 -27.68 -3.94 2.89
N GLN A 179 -26.70 -4.65 3.47
CA GLN A 179 -26.90 -6.02 3.97
C GLN A 179 -27.91 -6.05 5.12
N TYR A 180 -27.75 -5.18 6.11
CA TYR A 180 -28.66 -5.12 7.25
C TYR A 180 -30.03 -4.60 6.85
N LYS A 181 -30.12 -3.62 5.93
CA LYS A 181 -31.41 -3.18 5.39
C LYS A 181 -32.17 -4.36 4.77
N LYS A 182 -31.49 -5.23 4.01
CA LYS A 182 -32.09 -6.46 3.47
C LYS A 182 -32.47 -7.45 4.56
N ALA A 183 -31.61 -7.65 5.57
CA ALA A 183 -31.88 -8.57 6.69
C ALA A 183 -33.09 -8.13 7.54
N PHE A 184 -33.34 -6.83 7.64
CA PHE A 184 -34.43 -6.24 8.41
C PHE A 184 -35.65 -5.86 7.55
N ALA A 185 -35.82 -6.49 6.39
CA ALA A 185 -36.90 -6.16 5.44
C ALA A 185 -38.32 -6.38 5.99
N SER A 186 -38.48 -7.23 7.01
CA SER A 186 -39.77 -7.48 7.68
C SER A 186 -40.17 -6.41 8.71
N LEU A 187 -39.28 -5.49 9.06
CA LEU A 187 -39.56 -4.43 10.03
C LEU A 187 -40.21 -3.21 9.35
N ALA A 188 -40.89 -2.38 10.15
CA ALA A 188 -41.34 -1.06 9.70
C ALA A 188 -40.15 -0.22 9.19
N LYS A 189 -40.38 0.61 8.15
CA LYS A 189 -39.31 1.34 7.43
C LYS A 189 -38.36 2.12 8.35
N ASP A 190 -38.89 2.77 9.38
CA ASP A 190 -38.09 3.56 10.33
C ASP A 190 -37.23 2.68 11.24
N GLN A 191 -37.78 1.56 11.73
CA GLN A 191 -37.04 0.56 12.52
C GLN A 191 -35.96 -0.13 11.66
N GLN A 192 -36.30 -0.52 10.44
CA GLN A 192 -35.35 -1.07 9.46
C GLN A 192 -34.17 -0.11 9.26
N LYS A 193 -34.44 1.19 9.01
CA LYS A 193 -33.40 2.20 8.80
C LYS A 193 -32.57 2.43 10.07
N LYS A 194 -33.20 2.45 11.25
CA LYS A 194 -32.52 2.63 12.55
C LYS A 194 -31.56 1.48 12.83
N PHE A 195 -32.04 0.23 12.79
CA PHE A 195 -31.20 -0.93 13.04
C PHE A 195 -30.12 -1.12 11.98
N ALA A 196 -30.44 -0.93 10.69
CA ALA A 196 -29.43 -1.02 9.64
C ALA A 196 -28.28 -0.01 9.84
N ASN A 197 -28.56 1.21 10.29
CA ASN A 197 -27.52 2.16 10.65
C ASN A 197 -26.72 1.72 11.88
N GLN A 198 -27.41 1.34 12.97
CA GLN A 198 -26.77 0.92 14.22
C GLN A 198 -25.76 -0.23 13.97
N TYR A 199 -26.18 -1.30 13.31
CA TYR A 199 -25.32 -2.45 13.05
C TYR A 199 -24.22 -2.14 12.02
N ALA A 200 -24.50 -1.31 11.00
CA ALA A 200 -23.47 -0.88 10.05
C ALA A 200 -22.39 -0.02 10.71
N ASP A 201 -22.77 0.86 11.66
CA ASP A 201 -21.83 1.67 12.43
C ASP A 201 -21.02 0.83 13.41
N MET A 202 -21.64 -0.14 14.09
CA MET A 202 -20.94 -1.09 14.95
C MET A 202 -19.89 -1.90 14.18
N GLY A 203 -20.20 -2.35 12.97
CA GLY A 203 -19.29 -3.16 12.14
C GLY A 203 -18.07 -2.42 11.57
N VAL A 204 -17.96 -1.10 11.77
CA VAL A 204 -16.83 -0.29 11.27
C VAL A 204 -16.15 0.57 12.34
N ARG A 205 -16.50 0.35 13.62
CA ARG A 205 -15.85 1.01 14.76
C ARG A 205 -14.43 0.46 14.99
#